data_AF-H9FEQ2-F1
#
_entry.id   AF-H9FEQ2-F1
#
_cell.length_a   1.000
_cell.length_b   1.000
_cell.length_c   1.000
_cell.angle_alpha   90.00
_cell.angle_beta   90.00
_cell.angle_gamma   90.00
#
_symmetry.space_group_name_H-M   'P 1'
#
loop_
_entity.id
_entity.type
_entity.pdbx_description
1 polymer ?
#
loop_
_entity_poly.entity_id
_entity_poly.type
_entity_poly.pdbx_seq_one_letter_code
_entity_poly.pdbx_strand_id
1 'polypeptide(L)'
;VCRTICTYHPSCLFFTFYTNAWKIESQRNVCFLKTSESGTPSSSTPQENTTSGYSLLSCKRTLPEPCHSKIYPGVDFGGEELNVTFVKGVNVCQETCTKMIRCQFFTYSLLP
;
A
#
# COMPACT_ATOMS: atom_id res chain seq x y z
N VAL A 1 3.20 2.19 2.86
CA VAL A 1 2.18 2.18 1.78
C VAL A 1 0.88 2.84 2.22
N CYS A 2 0.06 2.24 3.11
CA CYS A 2 -1.28 2.79 3.44
C CYS A 2 -1.29 4.29 3.85
N ARG A 3 -0.37 4.73 4.73
CA ARG A 3 -0.22 6.15 5.08
C ARG A 3 0.14 7.04 3.89
N THR A 4 1.06 6.57 3.03
CA THR A 4 1.48 7.29 1.82
C THR A 4 0.29 7.47 0.89
N ILE A 5 -0.48 6.40 0.64
CA ILE A 5 -1.71 6.46 -0.17
C ILE A 5 -2.69 7.48 0.42
N CYS A 6 -2.99 7.41 1.72
CA CYS A 6 -3.85 8.40 2.37
C CYS A 6 -3.32 9.83 2.22
N THR A 7 -2.00 10.02 2.32
CA THR A 7 -1.39 11.36 2.20
C THR A 7 -1.61 11.99 0.83
N TYR A 8 -1.53 11.18 -0.24
CA TYR A 8 -1.72 11.66 -1.62
C TYR A 8 -3.18 11.55 -2.11
N HIS A 9 -4.07 10.91 -1.35
CA HIS A 9 -5.49 10.80 -1.71
C HIS A 9 -6.25 12.07 -1.28
N PRO A 10 -6.90 12.82 -2.20
CA PRO A 10 -7.42 14.15 -1.92
C PRO A 10 -8.41 14.24 -0.75
N SER A 11 -9.24 13.22 -0.56
CA SER A 11 -10.26 13.19 0.49
C SER A 11 -9.85 12.47 1.78
N CYS A 12 -8.64 11.88 1.83
CA CYS A 12 -8.24 11.09 3.00
C CYS A 12 -7.65 11.97 4.09
N LEU A 13 -8.28 11.97 5.26
CA LEU A 13 -7.81 12.67 6.45
C LEU A 13 -7.10 11.72 7.41
N PHE A 14 -7.58 10.49 7.50
CA PHE A 14 -7.01 9.45 8.34
C PHE A 14 -7.24 8.07 7.71
N PHE A 15 -6.48 7.08 8.15
CA PHE A 15 -6.56 5.72 7.64
C PHE A 15 -6.61 4.70 8.78
N THR A 16 -7.12 3.52 8.45
CA THR A 16 -6.96 2.30 9.28
C THR A 16 -6.47 1.18 8.37
N PHE A 17 -5.38 0.55 8.75
CA PHE A 17 -4.79 -0.59 8.07
C PHE A 17 -4.98 -1.86 8.90
N TYR A 18 -5.49 -2.92 8.29
CA TYR A 18 -5.55 -4.24 8.89
C TYR A 18 -4.28 -5.01 8.51
N THR A 19 -3.55 -5.50 9.51
CA THR A 19 -2.29 -6.20 9.25
C THR A 19 -2.55 -7.59 8.68
N ASN A 20 -1.49 -8.28 8.24
CA ASN A 20 -1.58 -9.67 7.83
C ASN A 20 -2.01 -10.63 8.97
N ALA A 21 -1.94 -10.18 10.23
CA ALA A 21 -2.40 -10.95 11.39
C ALA A 21 -3.91 -10.76 11.67
N TRP A 22 -4.65 -10.03 10.83
CA TRP A 22 -6.08 -9.83 11.00
C TRP A 22 -6.85 -11.17 10.93
N LYS A 23 -7.90 -11.28 11.74
CA LYS A 23 -8.64 -12.54 11.92
C LYS A 23 -9.40 -12.98 10.66
N ILE A 24 -9.93 -12.02 9.88
CA ILE A 24 -10.69 -12.31 8.66
C ILE A 24 -9.72 -12.24 7.48
N GLU A 25 -9.46 -13.38 6.83
CA GLU A 25 -8.46 -13.50 5.77
C GLU A 25 -8.69 -12.52 4.61
N SER A 26 -9.94 -12.41 4.14
CA SER A 26 -10.32 -11.49 3.06
C SER A 26 -10.16 -10.00 3.38
N GLN A 27 -9.94 -9.66 4.66
CA GLN A 27 -9.71 -8.29 5.10
C GLN A 27 -8.26 -8.02 5.52
N ARG A 28 -7.37 -9.02 5.41
CA ARG A 28 -5.94 -8.83 5.67
C ARG A 28 -5.34 -7.87 4.66
N ASN A 29 -4.40 -7.04 5.12
CA ASN A 29 -3.70 -6.05 4.32
C ASN A 29 -4.61 -4.98 3.67
N VAL A 30 -5.85 -4.84 4.15
CA VAL A 30 -6.77 -3.80 3.67
C VAL A 30 -6.42 -2.45 4.29
N CYS A 31 -6.35 -1.43 3.44
CA CYS A 31 -6.16 -0.03 3.82
C CYS A 31 -7.47 0.74 3.64
N PHE A 32 -8.11 1.09 4.75
CA PHE A 32 -9.30 1.94 4.75
C PHE A 32 -8.88 3.41 4.77
N LEU A 33 -9.17 4.13 3.69
CA LEU A 33 -9.05 5.59 3.63
C LEU A 33 -10.34 6.20 4.18
N LYS A 34 -10.20 7.15 5.12
CA LYS A 34 -11.33 7.69 5.88
C LYS A 34 -11.29 9.20 5.92
N THR A 35 -12.49 9.78 6.07
CA THR A 35 -12.73 11.22 6.18
C THR A 35 -13.87 11.48 7.16
N SER A 36 -14.07 12.74 7.54
CA SER A 36 -15.19 13.17 8.38
C SER A 36 -15.46 14.66 8.18
N GLU A 37 -16.70 15.08 8.43
CA GLU A 37 -17.10 16.49 8.35
C GLU A 37 -16.33 17.37 9.35
N SER A 38 -16.07 16.87 10.56
CA SER A 38 -15.29 17.58 11.59
C SER A 38 -13.80 17.62 11.31
N GLY A 39 -13.31 16.86 10.33
CA GLY A 39 -11.90 16.67 10.06
C GLY A 39 -11.17 15.72 11.03
N THR A 40 -11.87 15.20 12.05
CA THR A 40 -11.34 14.30 13.08
C THR A 40 -12.11 12.98 13.15
N PRO A 41 -11.48 11.86 13.56
CA PRO A 41 -12.20 10.60 13.77
C PRO A 41 -13.28 10.75 14.84
N SER A 42 -14.48 10.24 14.56
CA SER A 42 -15.61 10.28 15.51
C SER A 42 -15.39 9.42 16.75
N SER A 43 -14.63 8.32 16.63
CA SER A 43 -14.31 7.41 17.72
C SER A 43 -12.93 6.78 17.52
N SER A 44 -12.22 6.52 18.61
CA SER A 44 -10.97 5.77 18.62
C SER A 44 -11.11 4.55 19.52
N THR A 45 -11.39 3.39 18.91
CA THR A 45 -11.50 2.11 19.61
C THR A 45 -10.21 1.31 19.47
N PRO A 46 -9.58 0.87 20.57
CA PRO A 46 -8.45 -0.04 20.51
C PRO A 46 -8.84 -1.33 19.79
N GLN A 47 -8.05 -1.72 18.79
CA GLN A 47 -8.31 -2.91 17.98
C GLN A 47 -6.98 -3.59 17.65
N GLU A 48 -6.82 -4.83 18.11
CA GLU A 48 -5.62 -5.63 17.83
C GLU A 48 -5.45 -5.88 16.34
N ASN A 49 -4.19 -6.07 15.90
CA ASN A 49 -3.83 -6.33 14.50
C ASN A 49 -4.28 -5.22 13.52
N THR A 50 -4.37 -3.99 14.02
CA THR A 50 -4.65 -2.80 13.21
C THR A 50 -3.65 -1.69 13.46
N THR A 51 -3.53 -0.80 12.49
CA THR A 51 -2.75 0.44 12.62
C THR A 51 -3.55 1.57 12.02
N SER A 52 -3.84 2.59 12.83
CA SER A 52 -4.51 3.80 12.35
C SER A 52 -3.56 5.01 12.39
N GLY A 53 -3.85 6.04 11.60
CA GLY A 53 -3.07 7.26 11.60
C GLY A 53 -3.67 8.35 10.72
N TYR A 54 -3.09 9.54 10.77
CA TYR A 54 -3.51 10.68 9.96
C TYR A 54 -2.74 10.77 8.64
N SER A 55 -3.37 11.42 7.66
CA SER A 55 -2.71 11.96 6.48
C SER A 55 -1.59 12.90 6.88
N LEU A 56 -0.49 12.89 6.13
CA LEU A 56 0.63 13.81 6.31
C LEU A 56 0.49 15.11 5.51
N LEU A 57 -0.60 15.29 4.77
CA LEU A 57 -0.77 16.41 3.85
C LEU A 57 -0.62 17.78 4.55
N SER A 58 -1.10 17.90 5.78
CA SER A 58 -1.04 19.14 6.58
C SER A 58 0.24 19.30 7.39
N CYS A 59 1.19 18.36 7.30
CA CYS A 59 2.44 18.46 8.06
C CYS A 59 3.39 19.47 7.39
N LYS A 60 3.97 20.37 8.18
CA LYS A 60 4.99 21.35 7.73
C LYS A 60 6.32 20.71 7.29
N ARG A 61 6.43 19.37 7.33
CA ARG A 61 7.62 18.60 6.94
C ARG A 61 7.37 17.90 5.62
N THR A 62 8.46 17.49 4.97
CA THR A 62 8.46 16.77 3.68
C THR A 62 7.44 15.65 3.64
N LEU A 63 6.66 15.62 2.55
CA LEU A 63 5.73 14.55 2.25
C LEU A 63 6.46 13.20 2.18
N PRO A 64 5.78 12.08 2.47
CA PRO A 64 6.39 10.76 2.34
C PRO A 64 6.82 10.53 0.89
N GLU A 65 7.98 9.89 0.73
CA GLU A 65 8.50 9.45 -0.57
C GLU A 65 7.40 8.63 -1.29
N PRO A 66 6.93 9.08 -2.48
CA PRO A 66 5.87 8.38 -3.21
C PRO A 66 6.39 7.08 -3.82
N CYS A 67 7.68 7.00 -4.16
CA CYS A 67 8.26 5.79 -4.70
C CYS A 67 8.40 4.71 -3.62
N HIS A 68 7.81 3.54 -3.87
CA HIS A 68 7.86 2.42 -2.95
C HIS A 68 8.75 1.29 -3.47
N SER A 69 10.03 1.35 -3.14
CA SER A 69 11.07 0.40 -3.60
C SER A 69 11.21 -0.87 -2.76
N LYS A 70 10.37 -1.07 -1.74
CA LYS A 70 10.50 -2.22 -0.84
C LYS A 70 9.96 -3.48 -1.51
N ILE A 71 10.76 -4.55 -1.46
CA ILE A 71 10.35 -5.90 -1.85
C ILE A 71 9.62 -6.60 -0.70
N TYR A 72 8.53 -7.29 -1.03
CA TYR A 72 7.71 -8.06 -0.09
C TYR A 72 7.88 -9.57 -0.36
N PRO A 73 8.75 -10.27 0.39
CA PRO A 73 8.95 -11.71 0.20
C PRO A 73 7.71 -12.50 0.61
N GLY A 74 7.38 -13.54 -0.16
CA GLY A 74 6.21 -14.40 0.12
C GLY A 74 4.86 -13.73 -0.13
N VAL A 75 4.83 -12.63 -0.88
CA VAL A 75 3.61 -11.92 -1.26
C VAL A 75 3.45 -11.99 -2.77
N ASP A 76 2.25 -12.36 -3.21
CA ASP A 76 1.80 -12.24 -4.58
C ASP A 76 0.75 -11.14 -4.68
N PHE A 77 0.96 -10.15 -5.55
CA PHE A 77 0.04 -9.06 -5.77
C PHE A 77 -0.96 -9.42 -6.88
N GLY A 78 -2.20 -9.73 -6.48
CA GLY A 78 -3.29 -9.94 -7.43
C GLY A 78 -3.66 -8.66 -8.20
N GLY A 79 -3.93 -8.82 -9.50
CA GLY A 79 -4.27 -7.73 -10.41
C GLY A 79 -4.51 -8.20 -11.83
N GLU A 80 -4.63 -7.26 -12.77
CA GLU A 80 -4.63 -7.58 -14.20
C GLU A 80 -3.20 -7.89 -14.67
N GLU A 81 -3.01 -9.02 -15.35
CA GLU A 81 -1.73 -9.39 -15.92
C GLU A 81 -1.43 -8.53 -17.16
N LEU A 82 -0.49 -7.59 -17.00
CA LEU A 82 -0.07 -6.72 -18.11
C LEU A 82 0.89 -7.44 -19.09
N ASN A 83 1.89 -8.14 -18.56
CA ASN A 83 2.91 -8.87 -19.33
C ASN A 83 3.66 -9.86 -18.42
N VAL A 84 4.10 -10.99 -18.98
CA VAL A 84 4.89 -12.00 -18.27
C VAL A 84 6.26 -12.13 -18.95
N THR A 85 7.34 -11.90 -18.19
CA THR A 85 8.72 -11.92 -18.71
C THR A 85 9.64 -12.74 -17.82
N PHE A 86 10.51 -13.56 -18.42
CA PHE A 86 11.51 -14.33 -17.70
C PHE A 86 12.78 -13.48 -17.48
N VAL A 87 13.07 -13.17 -16.22
CA VAL A 87 14.23 -12.36 -15.82
C VAL A 87 15.00 -13.00 -14.68
N LYS A 88 16.31 -12.72 -14.61
CA LYS A 88 17.18 -13.23 -13.55
C LYS A 88 17.19 -12.30 -12.34
N GLY A 89 16.30 -12.57 -11.39
CA GLY A 89 16.26 -11.92 -10.08
C GLY A 89 15.23 -10.78 -9.96
N VAL A 90 14.83 -10.53 -8.72
CA VAL A 90 13.75 -9.58 -8.37
C VAL A 90 14.06 -8.14 -8.76
N ASN A 91 15.33 -7.72 -8.69
CA ASN A 91 15.74 -6.36 -9.04
C ASN A 91 15.54 -6.08 -10.54
N VAL A 92 15.86 -7.06 -11.40
CA VAL A 92 15.65 -6.94 -12.85
C VAL A 92 14.16 -6.91 -13.17
N CYS A 93 13.34 -7.66 -12.43
CA CYS A 93 11.88 -7.60 -12.56
C CYS A 93 11.33 -6.21 -12.19
N GLN A 94 11.78 -5.64 -11.07
CA GLN A 94 11.42 -4.28 -10.66
C GLN A 94 11.82 -3.23 -11.70
N GLU A 95 13.06 -3.30 -12.23
CA GLU A 95 13.51 -2.38 -13.27
C GLU A 95 12.67 -2.52 -14.55
N THR A 96 12.31 -3.75 -14.92
CA THR A 96 11.46 -4.03 -16.08
C THR A 96 10.09 -3.39 -15.89
N CYS A 97 9.46 -3.55 -14.72
CA CYS A 97 8.20 -2.87 -14.40
C CYS A 97 8.36 -1.34 -14.43
N THR A 98 9.41 -0.80 -13.80
CA THR A 98 9.67 0.66 -13.78
C THR A 98 9.80 1.26 -15.18
N LYS A 99 10.40 0.51 -16.13
CA LYS A 99 10.55 0.95 -17.53
C LYS A 99 9.25 0.84 -18.35
N MET A 100 8.25 0.12 -17.86
CA MET A 100 6.94 -0.03 -18.51
C MET A 100 5.93 0.93 -17.89
N ILE A 101 5.55 1.99 -18.62
CA ILE A 101 4.68 3.06 -18.11
C ILE A 101 3.32 2.60 -17.55
N ARG A 102 2.79 1.47 -18.05
CA ARG A 102 1.52 0.89 -17.59
C ARG A 102 1.68 -0.02 -16.36
N CYS A 103 2.90 -0.39 -15.99
CA CYS A 103 3.15 -1.28 -14.86
C CYS A 103 3.12 -0.49 -13.55
N GLN A 104 2.23 -0.89 -12.64
CA GLN A 104 2.06 -0.24 -11.33
C GLN A 104 2.75 -1.02 -10.21
N PHE A 105 2.79 -2.35 -10.34
CA PHE A 105 3.42 -3.30 -9.42
C PHE A 105 3.81 -4.55 -10.18
N PHE A 106 4.60 -5.42 -9.55
CA PHE A 106 5.05 -6.68 -10.12
C PHE A 106 5.04 -7.78 -9.04
N THR A 107 4.83 -9.03 -9.48
CA THR A 107 5.17 -10.23 -8.71
C THR A 107 6.36 -10.91 -9.37
N TYR A 108 7.29 -11.43 -8.58
CA TYR A 108 8.42 -12.24 -9.06
C TYR A 108 8.36 -13.63 -8.43
N SER A 109 8.25 -14.66 -9.27
CA SER A 109 8.29 -16.07 -8.86
C SER A 109 9.57 -16.74 -9.36
N LEU A 110 10.12 -17.67 -8.55
CA LEU A 110 11.21 -18.56 -8.95
C LEU A 110 10.69 -19.81 -9.68
N LEU A 111 9.39 -20.08 -9.60
CA LEU A 111 8.74 -21.21 -10.24
C LEU A 111 7.93 -20.70 -11.46
N PRO A 112 7.96 -21.44 -12.58
CA PRO A 112 7.22 -21.09 -13.80
C PRO A 112 5.71 -21.15 -13.60
#